data_AF-A0AAV6TWK2-F1
#
_entry.id   AF-A0AAV6TWK2-F1
#
_cell.length_a   1.000
_cell.length_b   1.000
_cell.length_c   1.000
_cell.angle_alpha   90.00
_cell.angle_beta   90.00
_cell.angle_gamma   90.00
#
_symmetry.space_group_name_H-M   'P 1'
#
loop_
_entity.id
_entity.type
_entity.pdbx_description
1 polymer ?
#
loop_
_entity_poly.entity_id
_entity_poly.type
_entity_poly.pdbx_seq_one_letter_code
_entity_poly.pdbx_strand_id
1 'polypeptide(L)'
;MLQYDPNRNISYKLDFSDKLRELPYRPKPITRSISSFPALFETRPIISKDKFNDLQWLKKMLPADARHFYDNIPCEEESRRQQKAKLAVIKKQKKSDEDATLTKMPKKK
;
A
#
# COMPACT_ATOMS: atom_id res chain seq x y z
N MET A 1 -18.46 15.26 32.23
CA MET A 1 -17.83 15.25 33.57
C MET A 1 -17.18 13.90 33.82
N LEU A 2 -15.98 13.87 34.39
CA LEU A 2 -15.21 12.65 34.66
C LEU A 2 -14.96 12.54 36.18
N GLN A 3 -15.19 11.37 36.75
CA GLN A 3 -14.99 11.09 38.18
C GLN A 3 -14.11 9.84 38.37
N TYR A 4 -13.18 9.93 39.31
CA TYR A 4 -12.28 8.85 39.70
C TYR A 4 -12.64 8.39 41.11
N ASP A 5 -12.96 7.11 41.25
CA ASP A 5 -13.21 6.50 42.56
C ASP A 5 -11.91 5.85 43.10
N PRO A 6 -11.70 5.81 44.43
CA PRO A 6 -10.52 5.17 45.05
C PRO A 6 -10.34 3.69 44.68
N ASN A 7 -11.43 3.04 44.26
CA ASN A 7 -11.46 1.65 43.81
C ASN A 7 -10.94 1.45 42.38
N ARG A 8 -10.35 2.49 41.76
CA ARG A 8 -9.85 2.52 40.37
C ARG A 8 -10.93 2.44 39.30
N ASN A 9 -12.18 2.74 39.66
CA ASN A 9 -13.26 2.88 38.68
C ASN A 9 -13.29 4.31 38.15
N ILE A 10 -13.50 4.43 36.85
CA ILE A 10 -13.65 5.71 36.16
C ILE A 10 -15.09 5.79 35.68
N SER A 11 -15.79 6.85 36.09
CA SER A 11 -17.17 7.11 35.69
C SER A 11 -17.25 8.41 34.89
N TYR A 12 -18.11 8.44 33.87
CA TYR A 12 -18.30 9.59 33.01
C TYR A 12 -19.78 9.88 32.74
N LYS A 13 -20.06 11.15 32.44
CA LYS A 13 -21.33 11.59 31.84
C LYS A 13 -21.05 12.62 30.75
N LEU A 14 -21.79 12.53 29.65
CA LEU A 14 -21.70 13.47 28.52
C LEU A 14 -22.56 14.70 28.79
N ASP A 15 -23.80 14.48 29.21
CA ASP A 15 -24.74 15.55 29.55
C ASP A 15 -24.81 15.81 31.06
N PHE A 16 -25.21 17.02 31.46
CA PHE A 16 -25.30 17.40 32.88
C PHE A 16 -26.42 16.66 33.61
N SER A 17 -27.54 16.43 32.91
CA SER A 17 -28.75 15.76 33.40
C SER A 17 -28.60 14.23 33.53
N ASP A 18 -27.57 13.68 32.89
CA ASP A 18 -27.35 12.25 32.85
C ASP A 18 -26.69 11.71 34.14
N LYS A 19 -27.00 10.44 34.43
CA LYS A 19 -26.33 9.68 35.48
C LYS A 19 -24.91 9.33 35.04
N LEU A 20 -23.99 9.30 35.99
CA LEU A 20 -22.64 8.80 35.78
C LEU A 20 -22.69 7.31 35.39
N ARG A 21 -21.96 6.95 34.34
CA ARG A 21 -21.82 5.57 33.86
C ARG A 21 -20.35 5.18 33.89
N GLU A 22 -20.07 3.92 34.15
CA GLU A 22 -18.69 3.42 34.15
C GLU A 22 -18.10 3.46 32.73
N LEU A 23 -16.82 3.83 32.65
CA LEU A 23 -16.08 3.82 31.40
C LEU A 23 -15.90 2.37 30.93
N PRO A 24 -16.19 2.04 29.66
CA PRO A 24 -16.01 0.68 29.16
C PRO A 24 -14.55 0.24 29.29
N TYR A 25 -14.32 -0.89 29.95
CA TYR A 25 -12.99 -1.49 30.10
C TYR A 25 -12.70 -2.47 28.95
N ARG A 26 -11.42 -2.60 28.59
CA ARG A 26 -10.98 -3.58 27.60
C ARG A 26 -11.12 -4.99 28.22
N PRO A 27 -11.96 -5.89 27.68
CA PRO A 27 -12.23 -7.19 28.32
C PRO A 27 -11.00 -8.10 28.40
N LYS A 28 -10.00 -7.88 27.54
CA LYS A 28 -8.72 -8.60 27.55
C LYS A 28 -7.63 -7.69 28.12
N PRO A 29 -7.06 -7.99 29.31
CA PRO A 29 -5.91 -7.26 29.81
C PRO A 29 -4.76 -7.38 28.82
N ILE A 30 -4.00 -6.30 28.63
CA ILE A 30 -2.77 -6.34 27.83
C ILE A 30 -1.75 -7.12 28.69
N THR A 31 -1.66 -8.43 28.46
CA THR A 31 -0.85 -9.38 29.24
C THR A 31 0.65 -9.26 28.97
N ARG A 32 1.05 -8.59 27.89
CA ARG A 32 2.45 -8.40 27.53
C ARG A 32 2.74 -6.90 27.44
N SER A 33 3.71 -6.42 28.21
CA SER A 33 4.36 -5.17 27.89
C SER A 33 4.97 -5.32 26.49
N ILE A 34 4.43 -4.61 25.51
CA ILE A 34 4.98 -4.60 24.16
C ILE A 34 6.30 -3.83 24.26
N SER A 35 7.40 -4.56 24.42
CA SER A 35 8.74 -3.99 24.52
C SER A 35 9.18 -3.35 23.20
N SER A 36 8.76 -3.93 22.07
CA SER A 36 8.88 -3.30 20.75
C SER A 36 7.75 -3.74 19.82
N PHE A 37 7.38 -2.86 18.89
CA PHE A 37 6.45 -3.18 17.82
C PHE A 37 7.24 -3.78 16.63
N PRO A 38 6.75 -4.85 15.99
CA PRO A 38 7.39 -5.37 14.80
C PRO A 38 7.37 -4.30 13.69
N ALA A 39 8.46 -4.22 12.93
CA ALA A 39 8.53 -3.35 11.76
C ALA A 39 7.46 -3.79 10.75
N LEU A 40 6.68 -2.83 10.23
CA LEU A 40 5.65 -3.11 9.23
C LEU A 40 6.24 -3.60 7.89
N PHE A 41 7.44 -3.10 7.56
CA PHE A 41 8.19 -3.46 6.36
C PHE A 41 9.67 -3.60 6.73
N GLU A 42 10.32 -4.63 6.19
CA GLU A 42 11.78 -4.83 6.33
C GLU A 42 12.57 -3.88 5.44
N THR A 43 12.01 -3.51 4.29
CA THR A 43 12.63 -2.64 3.30
C THR A 43 11.63 -1.62 2.76
N ARG A 44 12.12 -0.56 2.12
CA ARG A 44 11.24 0.43 1.48
C ARG A 44 10.49 -0.22 0.31
N PRO A 45 9.15 -0.10 0.25
CA PRO A 45 8.39 -0.65 -0.85
C PRO A 45 8.71 0.08 -2.15
N ILE A 46 8.96 -0.70 -3.21
CA ILE A 46 9.23 -0.19 -4.56
C ILE A 46 7.90 0.20 -5.22
N ILE A 47 7.85 1.39 -5.80
CA ILE A 47 6.68 1.85 -6.57
C ILE A 47 6.88 1.68 -8.08
N SER A 48 5.79 1.68 -8.83
CA SER A 48 5.89 1.65 -10.30
C SER A 48 6.54 2.91 -10.85
N LYS A 49 7.26 2.78 -11.98
CA LYS A 49 7.89 3.93 -12.64
C LYS A 49 6.89 5.01 -13.03
N ASP A 50 5.70 4.61 -13.46
CA ASP A 50 4.61 5.52 -13.80
C ASP A 50 4.20 6.38 -12.59
N LYS A 51 3.98 5.74 -11.42
CA LYS A 51 3.64 6.44 -10.18
C LYS A 51 4.78 7.35 -9.73
N PHE A 52 6.02 6.91 -9.86
CA PHE A 52 7.18 7.73 -9.54
C PHE A 52 7.21 9.01 -10.39
N ASN A 53 6.98 8.90 -11.70
CA ASN A 53 6.95 10.06 -12.59
C ASN A 53 5.82 11.05 -12.21
N ASP A 54 4.63 10.55 -11.89
CA ASP A 54 3.51 11.38 -11.43
C ASP A 54 3.87 12.14 -10.14
N LEU A 55 4.53 11.46 -9.19
CA LEU A 55 5.03 12.08 -7.96
C LEU A 55 6.10 13.13 -8.22
N GLN A 56 7.03 12.88 -9.14
CA GLN A 56 8.04 13.88 -9.54
C GLN A 56 7.42 15.11 -10.19
N TRP A 57 6.31 14.94 -10.93
CA TRP A 57 5.56 16.06 -11.47
C TRP A 57 4.88 16.88 -10.36
N LEU A 58 4.20 16.21 -9.41
CA LEU A 58 3.56 16.85 -8.25
C LEU A 58 4.54 17.53 -7.30
N LYS A 59 5.76 16.97 -7.16
CA LYS A 59 6.84 17.51 -6.30
C LYS A 59 7.13 18.99 -6.55
N LYS A 60 6.93 19.47 -7.78
CA LYS A 60 7.14 20.88 -8.14
C LYS A 60 6.26 21.86 -7.35
N MET A 61 5.09 21.41 -6.89
CA MET A 61 4.16 22.21 -6.10
C MET A 61 4.50 22.20 -4.59
N LEU A 62 5.42 21.32 -4.17
CA LEU A 62 5.79 21.21 -2.77
C LEU A 62 6.93 22.18 -2.40
N PRO A 63 6.93 22.69 -1.15
CA PRO A 63 8.07 23.36 -0.54
C PRO A 63 9.39 22.57 -0.70
N ALA A 64 10.52 23.28 -0.81
CA ALA A 64 11.81 22.68 -1.14
C ALA A 64 12.32 21.69 -0.07
N ASP A 65 12.06 21.99 1.20
CA ASP A 65 12.32 21.15 2.37
C ASP A 65 11.59 19.79 2.32
N ALA A 66 10.40 19.73 1.71
CA ALA A 66 9.63 18.49 1.57
C ALA A 66 10.09 17.61 0.39
N ARG A 67 10.93 18.10 -0.53
CA ARG A 67 11.25 17.40 -1.79
C ARG A 67 12.18 16.20 -1.60
N HIS A 68 13.05 16.25 -0.60
CA HIS A 68 14.05 15.20 -0.32
C HIS A 68 13.44 13.81 -0.15
N PHE A 69 12.23 13.74 0.41
CA PHE A 69 11.52 12.47 0.54
C PHE A 69 11.24 11.82 -0.82
N TYR A 70 10.78 12.60 -1.80
CA TYR A 70 10.33 12.12 -3.11
C TYR A 70 11.50 11.74 -4.04
N ASP A 71 12.65 12.40 -3.88
CA ASP A 71 13.86 12.09 -4.66
C ASP A 71 14.43 10.70 -4.34
N ASN A 72 14.22 10.23 -3.12
CA ASN A 72 14.78 8.97 -2.60
C ASN A 72 13.75 7.82 -2.57
N ILE A 73 12.66 7.91 -3.32
CA ILE A 73 11.67 6.83 -3.41
C ILE A 73 12.17 5.76 -4.39
N PRO A 74 12.35 4.49 -3.96
CA PRO A 74 12.73 3.42 -4.87
C PRO A 74 11.61 3.14 -5.88
N CYS A 75 11.97 3.00 -7.15
CA CYS A 75 11.03 2.72 -8.23
C CYS A 75 11.52 1.63 -9.18
N GLU A 76 10.57 0.99 -9.87
CA GLU A 76 10.84 0.07 -10.97
C GLU A 76 11.60 0.78 -12.11
N GLU A 77 12.47 0.06 -12.83
CA GLU A 77 13.25 0.64 -13.94
C GLU A 77 12.36 1.04 -15.13
N GLU A 78 11.40 0.18 -15.48
CA GLU A 78 10.54 0.35 -16.65
C GLU A 78 9.10 0.71 -16.28
N SER A 79 8.43 1.43 -17.19
CA SER A 79 6.99 1.66 -17.11
C SER A 79 6.22 0.37 -17.32
N ARG A 80 5.21 0.12 -16.49
CA ARG A 80 4.31 -1.03 -16.65
C ARG A 80 3.52 -0.95 -17.96
N ARG A 81 3.27 0.26 -18.48
CA ARG A 81 2.65 0.46 -19.81
C ARG A 81 3.59 -0.01 -20.92
N GLN A 82 4.87 0.35 -20.84
CA GLN A 82 5.87 -0.08 -21.81
C GLN A 82 6.07 -1.60 -21.79
N GLN A 83 6.15 -2.21 -20.61
CA GLN A 83 6.24 -3.66 -20.46
C GLN A 83 5.05 -4.37 -21.12
N LYS A 84 3.82 -3.90 -20.85
CA LYS A 84 2.61 -4.45 -21.49
C LYS A 84 2.63 -4.31 -23.00
N ALA A 85 3.08 -3.18 -23.52
CA ALA A 85 3.21 -2.95 -24.96
C ALA A 85 4.23 -3.92 -25.60
N LYS A 86 5.41 -4.07 -25.00
CA LYS A 86 6.44 -5.03 -25.45
C LYS A 86 5.90 -6.47 -25.46
N LEU A 87 5.24 -6.88 -24.38
CA LEU A 87 4.65 -8.22 -24.27
C LEU A 87 3.56 -8.48 -25.33
N ALA A 88 2.75 -7.47 -25.66
CA ALA A 88 1.73 -7.60 -26.70
C ALA A 88 2.33 -7.80 -28.10
N VAL A 89 3.42 -7.08 -28.41
CA VAL A 89 4.16 -7.26 -29.66
C VAL A 89 4.75 -8.66 -29.76
N ILE A 90 5.40 -9.14 -28.68
CA ILE A 90 5.97 -10.50 -28.62
C ILE A 90 4.88 -11.57 -28.82
N LYS A 91 3.71 -11.40 -28.19
CA LYS A 91 2.58 -12.34 -28.37
C LYS A 91 2.07 -12.38 -29.80
N LYS A 92 2.02 -11.23 -30.49
CA LYS A 92 1.61 -11.18 -31.91
C LYS A 92 2.62 -11.90 -32.80
N GLN A 93 3.91 -11.70 -32.57
CA GLN A 93 4.98 -12.36 -33.33
C GLN A 93 4.94 -13.88 -33.17
N LYS A 94 4.81 -14.37 -31.92
CA LYS A 94 4.67 -15.82 -31.67
C LYS A 94 3.44 -16.42 -32.36
N LYS A 95 2.31 -15.70 -32.37
CA LYS A 95 1.10 -16.18 -33.04
C LYS A 95 1.29 -16.28 -34.55
N SER A 96 1.94 -15.30 -35.19
CA SER A 96 2.24 -15.38 -36.63
C SER A 96 3.21 -16.50 -36.98
N ASP A 97 4.18 -16.78 -36.10
CA ASP A 97 5.17 -17.84 -36.32
C ASP A 97 4.51 -19.23 -36.21
N GLU A 98 3.62 -19.44 -35.22
CA GLU A 98 2.83 -20.67 -35.08
C GLU A 98 1.88 -20.92 -36.27
N ASP A 99 1.16 -19.89 -36.72
CA ASP A 99 0.24 -19.98 -37.87
C ASP A 99 0.98 -20.30 -39.18
N ALA A 100 2.21 -19.79 -39.35
CA ALA A 100 3.07 -20.08 -40.51
C ALA A 100 3.66 -21.51 -40.51
N THR A 101 3.73 -22.15 -39.34
CA THR A 101 4.27 -23.51 -39.20
C THR A 101 3.19 -24.56 -39.52
N LEU A 102 1.92 -24.26 -39.20
CA LEU A 102 0.78 -25.14 -39.47
C LEU A 102 0.40 -25.23 -40.96
N THR A 103 0.69 -24.19 -41.75
CA THR A 103 0.38 -24.13 -43.19
C THR A 103 1.40 -24.85 -44.10
N LYS A 104 2.52 -25.35 -43.55
CA LYS A 104 3.58 -26.03 -44.32
C LYS A 104 3.51 -27.56 -44.29
N MET A 105 2.49 -28.17 -43.68
CA MET A 105 2.31 -29.63 -43.69
C MET A 105 1.85 -30.12 -45.09
N PRO A 106 2.64 -30.94 -45.80
CA PRO A 106 2.24 -31.47 -47.10
C PRO A 106 1.07 -32.45 -46.92
N LYS A 107 -0.03 -32.21 -47.65
CA LYS A 107 -1.12 -33.18 -47.77
C LYS A 107 -0.56 -34.43 -48.45
N LYS A 108 -0.32 -35.50 -47.67
CA LYS A 108 -0.02 -36.83 -48.21
C LYS A 108 -1.20 -37.26 -49.07
N LYS A 109 -0.94 -37.44 -50.37
CA LYS A 109 -1.84 -38.08 -51.34
C LYS A 109 -1.80 -39.59 -51.16
#